data_AF-A0A919NYJ7-F1
#
_entry.id   AF-A0A919NYJ7-F1
#
_cell.length_a   1.000
_cell.length_b   1.000
_cell.length_c   1.000
_cell.angle_alpha   90.00
_cell.angle_beta   90.00
_cell.angle_gamma   90.00
#
_symmetry.space_group_name_H-M   'P 1'
#
loop_
_entity.id
_entity.type
_entity.pdbx_description
1 polymer ?
#
loop_
_entity_poly.entity_id
_entity_poly.type
_entity_poly.pdbx_seq_one_letter_code
_entity_poly.pdbx_strand_id
1 'polypeptide(L)'
;MGIDWWYNLYLPARNVATALRAVAARARADSGPVRVTLPGGEELTMPFTSNFRNRISIGLIYLHVWYTYSLRPGYVSMSFTAAVTGMSHLFADSSSVRGVFTDLAAEVGAVCCVFDREGDGDEICWPVTMPCNRDSLKELAATWP
;
A
#
# COMPACT_ATOMS: atom_id res chain seq x y z
N MET A 1 9.21 1.55 -20.82
CA MET A 1 8.91 2.40 -19.65
C MET A 1 8.69 1.47 -18.47
N GLY A 2 8.89 1.94 -17.23
CA GLY A 2 8.70 1.12 -16.03
C GLY A 2 7.24 0.73 -15.82
N ILE A 3 7.01 -0.31 -15.01
CA ILE A 3 5.68 -0.69 -14.54
C ILE A 3 5.46 0.03 -13.22
N ASP A 4 4.39 0.82 -13.12
CA ASP A 4 4.12 1.66 -11.95
C ASP A 4 2.76 1.27 -11.34
N TRP A 5 2.69 0.15 -10.64
CA TRP A 5 1.46 -0.31 -9.98
C TRP A 5 1.25 0.39 -8.63
N TRP A 6 0.01 0.46 -8.14
CA TRP A 6 -0.30 1.15 -6.88
C TRP A 6 -1.36 0.48 -6.03
N TYR A 7 -1.28 0.73 -4.72
CA TYR A 7 -2.36 0.50 -3.78
C TYR A 7 -3.13 1.80 -3.54
N ASN A 8 -4.45 1.78 -3.65
CA ASN A 8 -5.34 2.88 -3.30
C ASN A 8 -6.14 2.53 -2.04
N LEU A 9 -6.05 3.38 -1.03
CA LEU A 9 -6.89 3.32 0.16
C LEU A 9 -7.96 4.40 0.03
N TYR A 10 -9.23 3.98 0.00
CA TYR A 10 -10.36 4.89 0.02
C TYR A 10 -10.88 5.03 1.44
N LEU A 11 -10.88 6.27 1.95
CA LEU A 11 -11.25 6.56 3.34
C LEU A 11 -11.95 7.91 3.46
N PRO A 12 -12.74 8.13 4.54
CA PRO A 12 -13.32 9.44 4.81
C PRO A 12 -12.22 10.50 4.97
N ALA A 13 -12.42 11.69 4.41
CA ALA A 13 -11.43 12.78 4.45
C ALA A 13 -11.02 13.16 5.88
N ARG A 14 -11.93 13.03 6.85
CA ARG A 14 -11.66 13.27 8.28
C ARG A 14 -10.59 12.32 8.88
N ASN A 15 -10.36 11.16 8.25
CA ASN A 15 -9.40 10.16 8.74
C ASN A 15 -7.98 10.36 8.17
N VAL A 16 -7.76 11.31 7.24
CA VAL A 16 -6.46 11.53 6.57
C VAL A 16 -5.33 11.77 7.57
N ALA A 17 -5.54 12.60 8.59
CA ALA A 17 -4.51 12.89 9.58
C ALA A 17 -4.11 11.64 10.39
N THR A 18 -5.07 10.79 10.73
CA THR A 18 -4.82 9.49 11.38
C THR A 18 -4.06 8.56 10.45
N ALA A 19 -4.45 8.51 9.18
CA ALA A 19 -3.78 7.67 8.19
C ALA A 19 -2.32 8.08 7.96
N LEU A 20 -2.03 9.38 7.85
CA LEU A 20 -0.65 9.87 7.70
C LEU A 20 0.20 9.54 8.95
N ARG A 21 -0.36 9.61 10.16
CA ARG A 21 0.33 9.17 11.38
C ARG A 21 0.61 7.67 11.38
N ALA A 22 -0.36 6.86 10.96
CA ALA A 22 -0.21 5.40 10.86
C ALA A 22 0.85 5.00 9.81
N VAL A 23 0.92 5.72 8.69
CA VAL A 23 1.99 5.60 7.69
C VAL A 23 3.34 5.97 8.30
N ALA A 24 3.43 7.12 8.96
CA ALA A 24 4.68 7.57 9.59
C ALA A 24 5.19 6.58 10.66
N ALA A 25 4.29 5.98 11.44
CA ALA A 25 4.63 4.97 12.43
C ALA A 25 5.22 3.69 11.81
N ARG A 26 4.74 3.30 10.61
CA ARG A 26 5.26 2.16 9.82
C ARG A 26 6.55 2.50 9.09
N ALA A 27 6.69 3.74 8.63
CA ALA A 27 7.82 4.23 7.85
C ALA A 27 9.03 4.66 8.70
N ARG A 28 9.15 4.18 9.95
CA ARG A 28 10.14 4.65 10.93
C ARG A 28 11.54 4.78 10.31
N ALA A 29 12.23 5.86 10.66
CA ALA A 29 13.47 6.30 10.03
C ALA A 29 14.70 5.45 10.40
N ASP A 30 15.58 5.32 9.41
CA ASP A 30 17.03 5.13 9.46
C ASP A 30 17.61 4.03 10.35
N SER A 31 18.09 2.97 9.70
CA SER A 31 18.81 1.85 10.29
C SER A 31 19.78 1.39 9.23
N GLY A 32 21.08 1.55 9.46
CA GLY A 32 22.15 1.29 8.49
C GLY A 32 22.15 -0.13 7.86
N PRO A 33 23.25 -0.51 7.18
CA PRO A 33 23.33 -1.75 6.40
C PRO A 33 22.84 -2.98 7.19
N VAL A 34 22.00 -3.81 6.54
CA VAL A 34 21.44 -5.00 7.18
C VAL A 34 22.26 -6.23 6.81
N ARG A 35 22.76 -6.94 7.81
CA ARG A 35 23.37 -8.27 7.64
C ARG A 35 22.27 -9.33 7.63
N VAL A 36 22.26 -10.16 6.59
CA VAL A 36 21.33 -11.27 6.41
C VAL A 36 22.13 -12.57 6.40
N THR A 37 21.83 -13.46 7.34
CA THR A 37 22.39 -14.81 7.38
C THR A 37 21.53 -15.73 6.51
N LEU A 38 22.13 -16.32 5.48
CA LEU A 38 21.48 -17.29 4.61
C LEU A 38 21.41 -18.67 5.30
N PRO A 39 20.50 -19.57 4.87
CA PRO A 39 20.39 -20.92 5.44
C PRO A 39 21.67 -21.75 5.42
N GLY A 40 22.63 -21.41 4.54
CA GLY A 40 23.97 -22.03 4.47
C GLY A 40 25.04 -21.40 5.37
N GLY A 41 24.68 -20.39 6.17
CA GLY A 41 25.61 -19.69 7.09
C GLY A 41 26.39 -18.52 6.47
N GLU A 42 26.24 -18.27 5.17
CA GLU A 42 26.78 -17.08 4.51
C GLU A 42 26.11 -15.80 5.04
N GLU A 43 26.89 -14.76 5.29
CA GLU A 43 26.38 -13.42 5.63
C GLU A 43 26.43 -12.50 4.41
N LEU A 44 25.27 -11.98 4.00
CA LEU A 44 25.15 -10.96 2.97
C LEU A 44 24.89 -9.59 3.62
N THR A 45 25.70 -8.58 3.27
CA THR A 45 25.44 -7.20 3.71
C THR A 45 24.63 -6.49 2.65
N MET A 46 23.38 -6.17 2.98
CA MET A 46 22.47 -5.47 2.08
C MET A 46 22.60 -3.97 2.27
N PRO A 47 22.68 -3.17 1.19
CA PRO A 47 22.89 -1.73 1.27
C PRO A 47 21.65 -0.95 1.72
N PHE A 48 20.55 -1.65 2.02
CA PHE A 48 19.25 -1.06 2.29
C PHE A 48 18.82 -1.24 3.75
N THR A 49 18.07 -0.28 4.25
CA THR A 49 17.76 -0.08 5.67
C THR A 49 16.54 -0.88 6.14
N SER A 50 16.57 -1.51 7.32
CA SER A 50 15.36 -1.99 8.02
C SER A 50 15.47 -1.83 9.53
N ASN A 51 14.44 -1.25 10.15
CA ASN A 51 14.33 -1.09 11.60
C ASN A 51 14.05 -2.40 12.36
N PHE A 52 13.94 -3.51 11.63
CA PHE A 52 13.81 -4.86 12.17
C PHE A 52 15.04 -5.66 11.78
N ARG A 53 15.69 -6.31 12.76
CA ARG A 53 16.79 -7.25 12.51
C ARG A 53 16.34 -8.26 11.44
N ASN A 54 17.17 -8.48 10.42
CA ASN A 54 16.95 -9.42 9.31
C ASN A 54 15.89 -9.05 8.25
N ARG A 55 15.56 -7.77 8.02
CA ARG A 55 14.78 -7.36 6.81
C ARG A 55 15.57 -6.38 5.95
N ILE A 56 15.24 -6.29 4.67
CA ILE A 56 15.94 -5.44 3.69
C ILE A 56 14.93 -4.41 3.16
N SER A 57 15.29 -3.13 3.01
CA SER A 57 14.45 -2.17 2.26
C SER A 57 14.60 -2.43 0.76
N ILE A 58 13.49 -2.57 0.05
CA ILE A 58 13.49 -3.00 -1.37
C ILE A 58 12.89 -1.93 -2.29
N GLY A 59 12.74 -0.69 -1.84
CA GLY A 59 12.29 0.40 -2.73
C GLY A 59 11.72 1.63 -2.03
N LEU A 60 11.43 2.63 -2.86
CA LEU A 60 10.68 3.83 -2.51
C LEU A 60 9.22 3.64 -2.93
N ILE A 61 8.30 4.12 -2.10
CA ILE A 61 6.87 4.17 -2.39
C ILE A 61 6.46 5.64 -2.35
N TYR A 62 5.89 6.15 -3.44
CA TYR A 62 5.32 7.49 -3.46
C TYR A 62 3.93 7.47 -2.85
N LEU A 63 3.61 8.48 -2.03
CA LEU A 63 2.26 8.66 -1.50
C LEU A 63 1.64 9.92 -2.07
N HIS A 64 0.50 9.76 -2.74
CA HIS A 64 -0.37 10.85 -3.15
C HIS A 64 -1.69 10.80 -2.37
N VAL A 65 -2.23 11.98 -2.06
CA VAL A 65 -3.56 12.11 -1.44
C VAL A 65 -4.43 12.96 -2.35
N TRP A 66 -5.50 12.35 -2.88
CA TRP A 66 -6.43 13.00 -3.78
C TRP A 66 -7.82 13.02 -3.18
N TYR A 67 -8.51 14.16 -3.26
CA TYR A 67 -9.94 14.20 -2.95
C TYR A 67 -10.71 13.57 -4.11
N THR A 68 -11.53 12.57 -3.82
CA THR A 68 -12.27 11.82 -4.83
C THR A 68 -13.67 12.41 -5.01
N TYR A 69 -13.75 13.73 -5.24
CA TYR A 69 -15.02 14.46 -5.34
C TYR A 69 -15.97 13.89 -6.39
N SER A 70 -15.42 13.38 -7.50
CA SER A 70 -16.17 12.73 -8.59
C SER A 70 -16.60 11.30 -8.30
N LEU A 71 -16.00 10.64 -7.31
CA LEU A 71 -16.34 9.28 -6.89
C LEU A 71 -17.31 9.29 -5.71
N ARG A 72 -16.95 10.02 -4.64
CA ARG A 72 -17.80 10.21 -3.45
C ARG A 72 -17.35 11.46 -2.68
N PRO A 73 -18.18 12.51 -2.58
CA PRO A 73 -17.88 13.67 -1.74
C PRO A 73 -17.62 13.25 -0.28
N GLY A 74 -16.63 13.89 0.36
CA GLY A 74 -16.24 13.59 1.74
C GLY A 74 -15.26 12.40 1.89
N TYR A 75 -14.86 11.77 0.79
CA TYR A 75 -13.83 10.73 0.75
C TYR A 75 -12.57 11.21 0.03
N VAL A 76 -11.47 10.51 0.31
CA VAL A 76 -10.18 10.68 -0.35
C VAL A 76 -9.65 9.33 -0.82
N SER A 77 -8.76 9.38 -1.80
CA SER A 77 -7.87 8.27 -2.16
C SER A 77 -6.45 8.59 -1.68
N MET A 78 -5.90 7.69 -0.88
CA MET A 78 -4.47 7.65 -0.59
C MET A 78 -3.83 6.61 -1.50
N SER A 79 -3.05 7.08 -2.47
CA SER A 79 -2.43 6.26 -3.51
C SER A 79 -0.96 6.05 -3.21
N PHE A 80 -0.56 4.79 -3.10
CA PHE A 80 0.79 4.32 -2.83
C PHE A 80 1.38 3.71 -4.10
N THR A 81 2.24 4.45 -4.80
CA THR A 81 2.77 4.06 -6.11
C THR A 81 4.17 3.47 -5.98
N ALA A 82 4.38 2.32 -6.62
CA ALA A 82 5.69 1.72 -6.75
C ALA A 82 6.60 2.60 -7.62
N ALA A 83 7.79 2.97 -7.12
CA ALA A 83 8.69 3.88 -7.84
C ALA A 83 9.50 3.22 -8.97
N VAL A 84 9.51 1.89 -9.04
CA VAL A 84 10.28 1.09 -10.00
C VAL A 84 9.57 -0.23 -10.29
N THR A 85 9.80 -0.80 -11.49
CA THR A 85 9.23 -2.09 -11.93
C THR A 85 9.38 -3.22 -10.90
N GLY A 86 10.55 -3.34 -10.27
CA GLY A 86 10.77 -4.37 -9.24
C GLY A 86 9.84 -4.23 -8.04
N MET A 87 9.50 -3.01 -7.65
CA MET A 87 8.57 -2.74 -6.55
C MET A 87 7.12 -3.05 -6.95
N SER A 88 6.75 -2.83 -8.22
CA SER A 88 5.46 -3.24 -8.76
C SER A 88 5.28 -4.77 -8.65
N HIS A 89 6.27 -5.56 -9.05
CA HIS A 89 6.22 -7.02 -8.86
C HIS A 89 6.08 -7.40 -7.38
N LEU A 90 6.80 -6.73 -6.47
CA LEU A 90 6.63 -6.96 -5.03
C LEU A 90 5.22 -6.65 -4.54
N PHE A 91 4.58 -5.58 -5.03
CA PHE A 91 3.19 -5.25 -4.70
C PHE A 91 2.21 -6.36 -5.12
N ALA A 92 2.42 -6.99 -6.27
CA ALA A 92 1.57 -8.06 -6.76
C ALA A 92 1.80 -9.39 -6.03
N ASP A 93 3.07 -9.80 -5.90
CA ASP A 93 3.43 -11.18 -5.61
C ASP A 93 3.67 -11.43 -4.11
N SER A 94 3.94 -10.38 -3.32
CA SER A 94 4.24 -10.54 -1.89
C SER A 94 3.00 -10.40 -1.02
N SER A 95 2.58 -11.51 -0.41
CA SER A 95 1.51 -11.52 0.60
C SER A 95 1.84 -10.65 1.82
N SER A 96 3.12 -10.55 2.20
CA SER A 96 3.55 -9.68 3.30
C SER A 96 3.40 -8.21 2.94
N VAL A 97 3.69 -7.81 1.70
CA VAL A 97 3.55 -6.41 1.27
C VAL A 97 2.07 -6.05 1.17
N ARG A 98 1.26 -6.93 0.58
CA ARG A 98 -0.20 -6.81 0.58
C ARG A 98 -0.75 -6.64 2.00
N GLY A 99 -0.29 -7.46 2.94
CA GLY A 99 -0.65 -7.40 4.36
C GLY A 99 -0.44 -6.01 4.97
N VAL A 100 0.68 -5.34 4.68
CA VAL A 100 0.96 -3.98 5.18
C VAL A 100 -0.14 -2.99 4.77
N PHE A 101 -0.60 -3.04 3.52
CA PHE A 101 -1.64 -2.15 3.01
C PHE A 101 -3.02 -2.52 3.52
N THR A 102 -3.37 -3.81 3.59
CA THR A 102 -4.66 -4.24 4.14
C THR A 102 -4.78 -3.94 5.63
N ASP A 103 -3.70 -4.12 6.40
CA ASP A 103 -3.66 -3.80 7.83
C ASP A 103 -3.74 -2.29 8.06
N LEU A 104 -3.02 -1.50 7.26
CA LEU A 104 -3.12 -0.04 7.29
C LEU A 104 -4.55 0.40 6.97
N ALA A 105 -5.17 -0.17 5.93
CA ALA A 105 -6.53 0.13 5.54
C ALA A 105 -7.53 -0.15 6.67
N ALA A 106 -7.38 -1.29 7.36
CA ALA A 106 -8.19 -1.64 8.53
C ALA A 106 -7.99 -0.65 9.69
N GLU A 107 -6.74 -0.32 10.02
CA GLU A 107 -6.41 0.58 11.13
C GLU A 107 -6.99 1.99 10.95
N VAL A 108 -6.96 2.50 9.72
CA VAL A 108 -7.34 3.90 9.43
C VAL A 108 -8.83 4.05 9.09
N GLY A 109 -9.59 2.95 9.13
CA GLY A 109 -11.00 2.93 8.76
C GLY A 109 -11.23 3.22 7.28
N ALA A 110 -10.35 2.72 6.42
CA ALA A 110 -10.58 2.72 4.98
C ALA A 110 -11.76 1.78 4.66
N VAL A 111 -12.62 2.22 3.75
CA VAL A 111 -13.79 1.46 3.30
C VAL A 111 -13.41 0.46 2.20
N CYS A 112 -12.29 0.69 1.52
CA CYS A 112 -11.76 -0.19 0.49
C CYS A 112 -10.24 -0.01 0.33
N CYS A 113 -9.56 -1.12 0.07
CA CYS A 113 -8.17 -1.15 -0.38
C CYS A 113 -8.15 -1.78 -1.78
N VAL A 114 -7.61 -1.09 -2.78
CA VAL A 114 -7.55 -1.56 -4.17
C VAL A 114 -6.11 -1.65 -4.60
N PHE A 115 -5.69 -2.78 -5.18
CA PHE A 115 -4.46 -2.84 -5.97
C PHE A 115 -4.82 -2.74 -7.44
N ASP A 116 -4.16 -1.81 -8.11
CA ASP A 116 -4.48 -1.40 -9.46
C ASP A 116 -3.19 -1.48 -10.30
N ARG A 117 -3.32 -2.18 -11.43
CA ARG A 117 -2.24 -2.53 -12.35
C ARG A 117 -2.31 -1.70 -13.64
N GLU A 118 -2.34 -0.39 -13.50
CA GLU A 118 -2.37 0.58 -14.62
C GLU A 118 -3.76 0.86 -15.22
N GLY A 119 -4.85 0.65 -14.46
CA GLY A 119 -6.19 1.17 -14.78
C GLY A 119 -6.89 0.53 -15.98
N ASP A 120 -6.51 -0.69 -16.35
CA ASP A 120 -7.04 -1.47 -17.48
C ASP A 120 -8.12 -2.49 -17.09
N GLY A 121 -8.56 -2.49 -15.83
CA GLY A 121 -9.65 -3.34 -15.31
C GLY A 121 -9.20 -4.54 -14.47
N ASP A 122 -7.90 -4.69 -14.20
CA ASP A 122 -7.32 -5.72 -13.33
C ASP A 122 -7.25 -5.29 -11.85
N GLU A 123 -8.25 -4.54 -11.39
CA GLU A 123 -8.29 -3.98 -10.04
C GLU A 123 -8.68 -5.07 -9.02
N ILE A 124 -7.74 -5.43 -8.15
CA ILE A 124 -8.03 -6.35 -7.05
C ILE A 124 -8.48 -5.51 -5.85
N CYS A 125 -9.78 -5.52 -5.59
CA CYS A 125 -10.35 -4.87 -4.42
C CYS A 125 -10.31 -5.84 -3.23
N TRP A 126 -9.59 -5.47 -2.17
CA TRP A 126 -9.68 -6.16 -0.89
C TRP A 126 -10.69 -5.46 0.03
N PRO A 127 -11.71 -6.19 0.47
CA PRO A 127 -12.68 -5.68 1.41
C PRO A 127 -12.04 -5.52 2.78
N VAL A 128 -12.11 -4.31 3.34
CA VAL A 128 -11.69 -4.04 4.73
C VAL A 128 -12.87 -4.22 5.68
N THR A 129 -14.06 -3.74 5.27
CA THR A 129 -15.30 -3.79 6.07
C THR A 129 -16.52 -4.34 5.32
N MET A 130 -16.50 -4.48 3.99
CA MET A 130 -17.62 -5.00 3.17
C MET A 130 -17.10 -5.85 2.01
N PRO A 131 -17.68 -7.01 1.67
CA PRO A 131 -17.17 -7.90 0.62
C PRO A 131 -17.08 -7.20 -0.76
N CYS A 132 -15.92 -7.33 -1.42
CA CYS A 132 -15.68 -6.82 -2.77
C CYS A 132 -16.23 -7.81 -3.80
N ASN A 133 -17.53 -7.70 -4.08
CA ASN A 133 -18.20 -8.44 -5.16
C ASN A 133 -18.78 -7.45 -6.20
N ARG A 134 -18.01 -6.42 -6.57
CA ARG A 134 -18.45 -5.35 -7.46
C ARG A 134 -17.54 -5.28 -8.67
N ASP A 135 -18.16 -5.11 -9.84
CA ASP A 135 -17.48 -5.08 -11.14
C ASP A 135 -16.74 -3.76 -11.38
N SER A 136 -16.97 -2.74 -10.54
CA SER A 136 -16.21 -1.49 -10.59
C SER A 136 -16.14 -0.75 -9.25
N LEU A 137 -15.09 0.07 -9.10
CA LEU A 137 -14.91 0.98 -7.97
C LEU A 137 -16.07 1.97 -7.79
N LYS A 138 -16.71 2.43 -8.88
CA LYS A 138 -17.84 3.36 -8.82
C LYS A 138 -19.05 2.73 -8.14
N GLU A 139 -19.36 1.49 -8.48
CA GLU A 139 -20.46 0.76 -7.84
C GLU A 139 -20.17 0.47 -6.38
N LEU A 140 -18.93 0.15 -6.05
CA LEU A 140 -18.49 -0.01 -4.66
C LEU A 140 -18.61 1.31 -3.88
N ALA A 141 -18.23 2.44 -4.48
CA ALA A 141 -18.30 3.75 -3.84
C ALA A 141 -19.73 4.22 -3.52
N ALA A 142 -20.73 3.75 -4.27
CA ALA A 142 -22.13 4.03 -3.98
C ALA A 142 -22.56 3.45 -2.63
N THR A 143 -21.95 2.35 -2.17
CA THR A 143 -22.30 1.67 -0.91
C THR A 143 -21.55 2.21 0.30
N TRP A 144 -20.62 3.16 0.13
CA TRP A 144 -19.87 3.73 1.25
C TRP A 144 -20.79 4.54 2.18
N PRO A 145 -20.57 4.46 3.50
CA PRO A 145 -21.37 5.18 4.48
C PRO A 145 -21.24 6.71 4.37
#